data_AF-A0A9D7NS15-F1
#
_entry.id   AF-A0A9D7NS15-F1
#
_cell.length_a   1.000
_cell.length_b   1.000
_cell.length_c   1.000
_cell.angle_alpha   90.00
_cell.angle_beta   90.00
_cell.angle_gamma   90.00
#
_symmetry.space_group_name_H-M   'P 1'
#
loop_
_entity.id
_entity.type
_entity.pdbx_description
1 polymer ?
#
loop_
_entity_poly.entity_id
_entity_poly.type
_entity_poly.pdbx_seq_one_letter_code
_entity_poly.pdbx_strand_id
1 'polypeptide(L)'
;MSREAARASDCILFARKEMLRKAMARARDKDLPFNLTIDDIGAPLVCPVLGIELVWSNKKWGQNSPSLDRLVPALGYVRGNVLVMSFRANALKNNATPHELRLIADFCAASAVNVDDTKGGF
;
A
#
# COMPACT_ATOMS: atom_id res chain seq x y z
N MET A 1 -7.88 -16.87 24.38
CA MET A 1 -7.60 -16.37 23.00
C MET A 1 -7.85 -17.50 22.02
N SER A 2 -8.61 -17.29 20.94
CA SER A 2 -8.87 -18.32 19.93
C SER A 2 -7.62 -18.62 19.10
N ARG A 3 -7.47 -19.87 18.61
CA ARG A 3 -6.31 -20.29 17.77
C ARG A 3 -6.15 -19.47 16.50
N GLU A 4 -7.23 -18.89 15.99
CA GLU A 4 -7.23 -18.03 14.79
C GLU A 4 -6.64 -16.65 15.05
N ALA A 5 -6.95 -16.03 16.19
CA ALA A 5 -6.39 -14.72 16.56
C ALA A 5 -4.87 -14.77 16.79
N ALA A 6 -4.36 -15.88 17.37
CA ALA A 6 -2.94 -16.12 17.52
C ALA A 6 -2.23 -16.27 16.17
N ARG A 7 -2.80 -17.08 15.25
CA ARG A 7 -2.28 -17.23 13.89
C ARG A 7 -2.28 -15.93 13.09
N ALA A 8 -3.31 -15.10 13.23
CA ALA A 8 -3.37 -13.80 12.58
C ALA A 8 -2.28 -12.86 13.10
N SER A 9 -2.05 -12.83 14.42
CA SER A 9 -0.99 -12.03 15.04
C SER A 9 0.41 -12.46 14.58
N ASP A 10 0.65 -13.76 14.45
CA ASP A 10 1.93 -14.31 13.95
C ASP A 10 2.19 -13.90 12.50
N CYS A 11 1.18 -14.00 11.63
CA CYS A 11 1.26 -13.59 10.23
C CYS A 11 1.56 -12.09 10.08
N ILE A 12 0.93 -11.24 10.90
CA ILE A 12 1.16 -9.80 10.89
C ILE A 12 2.61 -9.51 11.30
N LEU A 13 3.09 -10.09 12.40
CA LEU A 13 4.45 -9.87 12.86
C LEU A 13 5.49 -10.34 11.83
N PHE A 14 5.27 -11.50 11.23
CA PHE A 14 6.13 -12.01 10.17
C PHE A 14 6.19 -11.05 8.97
N ALA A 15 5.03 -10.59 8.49
CA ALA A 15 4.96 -9.67 7.36
C ALA A 15 5.66 -8.34 7.65
N ARG A 16 5.49 -7.77 8.85
CA ARG A 16 6.17 -6.53 9.26
C ARG A 16 7.69 -6.71 9.28
N LYS A 17 8.19 -7.82 9.82
CA LYS A 17 9.64 -8.13 9.82
C LYS A 17 10.19 -8.22 8.40
N GLU A 18 9.46 -8.86 7.49
CA GLU A 18 9.87 -8.97 6.10
C GLU A 18 9.82 -7.62 5.37
N MET A 19 8.83 -6.77 5.66
CA MET A 19 8.79 -5.39 5.15
C MET A 19 9.99 -4.57 5.63
N LEU A 20 10.35 -4.66 6.91
CA LEU A 20 11.50 -3.96 7.48
C LEU A 20 12.80 -4.40 6.79
N ARG A 21 12.99 -5.70 6.62
CA ARG A 21 14.16 -6.27 5.94
C ARG A 21 14.25 -5.78 4.49
N LYS A 22 13.14 -5.82 3.74
CA LYS A 22 13.07 -5.33 2.36
C LYS A 22 13.26 -3.81 2.27
N ALA A 23 12.77 -3.05 3.24
CA ALA A 23 12.98 -1.61 3.31
C ALA A 23 14.46 -1.27 3.52
N MET A 24 15.12 -1.97 4.44
CA MET A 24 16.55 -1.81 4.71
C MET A 24 17.39 -2.12 3.47
N ALA A 25 17.10 -3.21 2.76
CA ALA A 25 17.77 -3.53 1.50
C ALA A 25 17.56 -2.43 0.44
N ARG A 26 16.31 -2.02 0.20
CA ARG A 26 15.99 -0.94 -0.75
C ARG A 26 16.63 0.40 -0.39
N ALA A 27 16.79 0.68 0.91
CA ALA A 27 17.46 1.89 1.37
C ALA A 27 18.95 1.87 1.03
N ARG A 28 19.62 0.74 1.27
CA ARG A 28 21.03 0.54 0.92
C ARG A 28 21.26 0.62 -0.60
N ASP A 29 20.43 -0.06 -1.38
CA ASP A 29 20.56 -0.10 -2.85
C ASP A 29 20.39 1.27 -3.51
N LYS A 30 19.65 2.17 -2.86
CA LYS A 30 19.31 3.51 -3.38
C LYS A 30 20.00 4.64 -2.63
N ASP A 31 20.92 4.32 -1.73
CA ASP A 31 21.61 5.28 -0.85
C ASP A 31 20.64 6.25 -0.15
N LEU A 32 19.62 5.70 0.51
CA LEU A 32 18.57 6.46 1.19
C LEU A 32 18.75 6.41 2.72
N PRO A 33 18.38 7.49 3.43
CA PRO A 33 18.30 7.47 4.90
C PRO A 33 17.41 6.33 5.40
N PHE A 34 17.85 5.65 6.46
CA PHE A 34 17.12 4.56 7.10
C PHE A 34 17.23 4.64 8.63
N ASN A 35 16.10 4.72 9.34
CA ASN A 35 16.07 4.63 10.81
C ASN A 35 14.81 3.93 11.38
N LEU A 36 14.12 3.14 10.55
CA LEU A 36 12.92 2.42 10.99
C LEU A 36 13.24 1.27 11.93
N THR A 37 12.37 1.09 12.92
CA THR A 37 12.23 -0.15 13.67
C THR A 37 10.96 -0.90 13.25
N ILE A 38 10.73 -2.09 13.81
CA ILE A 38 9.50 -2.85 13.57
C ILE A 38 8.27 -2.05 14.02
N ASP A 39 8.37 -1.26 15.08
CA ASP A 39 7.28 -0.51 15.70
C ASP A 39 6.81 0.65 14.82
N ASP A 40 7.69 1.18 13.97
CA ASP A 40 7.34 2.22 12.99
C ASP A 40 6.52 1.65 11.80
N ILE A 41 6.44 0.31 11.65
CA ILE A 41 5.63 -0.35 10.62
C ILE A 41 4.26 -0.70 11.19
N GLY A 42 3.25 0.10 10.84
CA GLY A 42 1.86 -0.15 11.25
C GLY A 42 1.27 -1.45 10.68
N ALA A 43 0.19 -1.93 11.31
CA ALA A 43 -0.55 -3.11 10.87
C ALA A 43 -2.05 -2.81 10.64
N PRO A 44 -2.41 -1.88 9.74
CA PRO A 44 -3.81 -1.58 9.49
C PRO A 44 -4.55 -2.80 8.93
N LEU A 45 -5.79 -3.02 9.37
CA LEU A 45 -6.68 -4.03 8.79
C LEU A 45 -7.38 -3.53 7.51
N VAL A 46 -7.41 -2.20 7.31
CA VAL A 46 -8.02 -1.55 6.16
C VAL A 46 -7.01 -0.57 5.54
N CYS A 47 -6.90 -0.57 4.22
CA CYS A 47 -6.02 0.32 3.50
C CYS A 47 -6.46 1.78 3.72
N PRO A 48 -5.60 2.65 4.26
CA PRO A 48 -5.97 4.03 4.58
C PRO A 48 -6.24 4.90 3.35
N VAL A 49 -5.81 4.46 2.16
CA VAL A 49 -5.97 5.24 0.90
C VAL A 49 -7.18 4.78 0.10
N LEU A 50 -7.44 3.48 0.01
CA LEU A 50 -8.51 2.91 -0.83
C LEU A 50 -9.69 2.35 -0.04
N GLY A 51 -9.63 2.28 1.29
CA GLY A 51 -10.69 1.73 2.12
C GLY A 51 -10.91 0.21 1.98
N ILE A 52 -10.03 -0.50 1.28
CA ILE A 52 -10.15 -1.97 1.08
C ILE A 52 -9.52 -2.73 2.26
N GLU A 53 -10.11 -3.87 2.63
CA GLU A 53 -9.54 -4.76 3.65
C GLU A 53 -8.17 -5.30 3.24
N LEU A 54 -7.22 -5.29 4.16
CA LEU A 54 -5.86 -5.79 3.96
C LEU A 54 -5.73 -7.23 4.44
N VAL A 55 -5.18 -8.08 3.58
CA VAL A 55 -4.95 -9.49 3.89
C VAL A 55 -3.49 -9.69 4.28
N TRP A 56 -3.27 -9.84 5.58
CA TRP A 56 -1.98 -10.15 6.19
C TRP A 56 -1.68 -11.66 6.09
N SER A 57 -1.32 -12.10 4.89
CA SER A 57 -1.02 -13.51 4.58
C SER A 57 0.42 -13.67 4.09
N ASN A 58 1.06 -14.78 4.50
CA ASN A 58 2.36 -15.21 3.99
C ASN A 58 2.26 -16.18 2.80
N LYS A 59 1.05 -16.56 2.37
CA LYS A 59 0.84 -17.60 1.34
C LYS A 59 0.50 -17.05 -0.03
N LYS A 60 -0.28 -15.97 -0.09
CA LYS A 60 -0.79 -15.42 -1.35
C LYS A 60 -0.59 -13.93 -1.39
N TRP A 61 0.02 -13.49 -2.48
CA TRP A 61 0.15 -12.08 -2.80
C TRP A 61 -1.01 -11.63 -3.69
N GLY A 62 -1.52 -10.43 -3.45
CA GLY A 62 -2.68 -9.88 -4.14
C GLY A 62 -2.76 -8.36 -4.01
N GLN A 63 -3.77 -7.79 -4.67
CA GLN A 63 -3.98 -6.33 -4.71
C GLN A 63 -4.25 -5.72 -3.33
N ASN A 64 -4.76 -6.51 -2.38
CA ASN A 64 -4.99 -6.16 -1.00
C ASN A 64 -3.88 -6.64 -0.04
N SER A 65 -2.75 -7.13 -0.55
CA SER A 65 -1.59 -7.40 0.29
C SER A 65 -1.00 -6.10 0.83
N PRO A 66 -0.57 -6.05 2.10
CA PRO A 66 0.04 -4.86 2.67
C PRO A 66 1.43 -4.60 2.05
N SER A 67 1.74 -3.33 1.81
CA SER A 67 2.98 -2.84 1.24
C SER A 67 3.46 -1.62 2.01
N LEU A 68 4.77 -1.55 2.31
CA LEU A 68 5.39 -0.41 2.96
C LEU A 68 5.87 0.61 1.92
N ASP A 69 5.30 1.80 1.99
CA ASP A 69 5.56 2.93 1.08
C ASP A 69 6.14 4.15 1.82
N ARG A 70 6.83 5.01 1.07
CA ARG A 70 7.39 6.29 1.55
C ARG A 70 6.46 7.44 1.17
N LEU A 71 6.09 8.27 2.15
CA LEU A 71 5.26 9.46 1.92
C LEU A 71 5.99 10.47 1.04
N VAL A 72 7.21 10.86 1.43
CA VAL A 72 8.13 11.68 0.64
C VAL A 72 9.30 10.80 0.20
N PRO A 73 9.42 10.43 -1.09
CA PRO A 73 10.46 9.52 -1.55
C PRO A 73 11.89 9.94 -1.19
N ALA A 74 12.17 11.24 -1.24
CA ALA A 74 13.50 11.82 -0.99
C ALA A 74 13.95 11.69 0.48
N LEU A 75 13.03 11.60 1.44
CA LEU A 75 13.38 11.46 2.86
C LEU A 75 13.77 10.02 3.25
N GLY A 76 13.67 9.06 2.32
CA GLY A 76 14.05 7.68 2.58
C GLY A 76 13.07 6.94 3.50
N TYR A 77 13.57 5.91 4.18
CA TYR A 77 12.81 5.07 5.10
C TYR A 77 13.07 5.55 6.53
N VAL A 78 12.42 6.64 6.92
CA VAL A 78 12.56 7.23 8.25
C VAL A 78 11.25 7.26 9.02
N ARG A 79 11.34 7.26 10.36
CA ARG A 79 10.17 7.37 11.24
C ARG A 79 9.30 8.55 10.83
N GLY A 80 8.00 8.32 10.71
CA GLY A 80 7.02 9.32 10.29
C GLY A 80 6.95 9.57 8.77
N ASN A 81 7.86 9.02 7.96
CA ASN A 81 7.82 9.12 6.50
C ASN A 81 7.34 7.84 5.81
N VAL A 82 6.81 6.87 6.56
CA VAL A 82 6.37 5.59 6.00
C VAL A 82 4.94 5.27 6.38
N LEU A 83 4.28 4.52 5.49
CA LEU A 83 2.92 4.07 5.67
C LEU A 83 2.77 2.65 5.11
N VAL A 84 1.94 1.83 5.78
CA VAL A 84 1.48 0.56 5.21
C VAL A 84 0.14 0.79 4.50
N MET A 85 0.10 0.46 3.22
CA MET A 85 -1.09 0.55 2.37
C MET A 85 -1.23 -0.71 1.51
N SER A 86 -2.34 -0.84 0.77
CA SER A 86 -2.51 -1.97 -0.12
C SER A 86 -1.51 -1.91 -1.29
N PHE A 87 -1.11 -3.06 -1.79
CA PHE A 87 -0.24 -3.14 -2.97
C PHE A 87 -0.85 -2.39 -4.16
N ARG A 88 -2.17 -2.48 -4.36
CA ARG A 88 -2.89 -1.71 -5.37
C ARG A 88 -2.69 -0.21 -5.22
N ALA A 89 -2.85 0.32 -4.01
CA ALA A 89 -2.68 1.75 -3.75
C ALA A 89 -1.24 2.20 -4.01
N ASN A 90 -0.27 1.39 -3.57
CA ASN A 90 1.15 1.63 -3.83
C ASN A 90 1.49 1.58 -5.33
N ALA A 91 0.89 0.66 -6.08
CA ALA A 91 1.07 0.54 -7.52
C ALA A 91 0.52 1.76 -8.28
N LEU A 92 -0.65 2.27 -7.87
CA LEU A 92 -1.22 3.51 -8.41
C LEU A 92 -0.31 4.72 -8.12
N LYS A 93 0.31 4.79 -6.94
CA LYS A 93 1.22 5.88 -6.55
C LYS A 93 2.61 5.80 -7.22
N ASN A 94 3.08 4.60 -7.57
CA ASN A 94 4.47 4.24 -7.84
C ASN A 94 5.37 5.34 -8.46
N ASN A 95 4.99 5.89 -9.60
CA ASN A 95 5.78 6.92 -10.32
C ASN A 95 4.93 8.15 -10.69
N ALA A 96 3.87 8.40 -9.93
CA ALA A 96 2.98 9.51 -10.21
C ALA A 96 3.15 10.62 -9.17
N THR A 97 3.24 11.85 -9.64
CA THR A 97 3.08 13.04 -8.81
C THR A 97 1.61 13.18 -8.39
N PRO A 98 1.32 13.84 -7.26
CA PRO A 98 -0.06 14.12 -6.86
C PRO A 98 -0.87 14.84 -7.95
N HIS A 99 -0.21 15.70 -8.74
CA HIS A 99 -0.83 16.41 -9.86
C HIS A 99 -1.22 15.45 -11.00
N GLU A 100 -0.32 14.56 -11.42
CA GLU A 100 -0.64 13.54 -12.44
C GLU A 100 -1.78 12.62 -11.98
N LEU A 101 -1.78 12.22 -10.70
CA LEU A 101 -2.88 11.42 -10.14
C LEU A 101 -4.21 12.16 -10.21
N ARG A 102 -4.23 13.48 -9.96
CA ARG A 102 -5.43 14.30 -10.09
C ARG A 102 -5.91 14.36 -11.54
N LEU A 103 -5.02 14.64 -12.49
CA LEU A 103 -5.35 14.70 -13.91
C LEU A 103 -5.93 13.38 -14.42
N ILE A 104 -5.33 12.24 -14.05
CA ILE A 104 -5.84 10.91 -14.40
C ILE A 104 -7.22 10.69 -13.78
N ALA A 105 -7.40 11.04 -12.50
CA ALA A 105 -8.68 10.89 -11.82
C ALA A 105 -9.78 11.72 -12.49
N ASP A 106 -9.50 12.97 -12.83
CA ASP A 106 -10.43 13.89 -13.48
C ASP A 106 -10.78 13.40 -14.90
N PHE A 107 -9.79 12.93 -15.67
CA PHE A 107 -10.02 12.34 -16.99
C PHE A 107 -10.89 11.08 -16.92
N CYS A 108 -10.63 10.18 -15.97
CA CYS A 108 -11.43 8.98 -15.78
C CYS A 108 -12.88 9.33 -15.38
N ALA A 109 -13.07 10.32 -14.50
CA ALA A 109 -14.38 10.77 -14.08
C ALA A 109 -15.18 11.38 -15.25
N ALA A 110 -14.54 12.23 -16.07
CA ALA A 110 -15.17 12.80 -17.25
C ALA A 110 -15.51 11.75 -18.32
N SER A 111 -14.63 10.74 -18.49
CA SER A 111 -14.81 9.67 -19.47
C SER A 111 -15.91 8.67 -19.09
N ALA A 112 -16.18 8.50 -17.79
CA ALA A 112 -17.23 7.63 -17.27
C ALA A 112 -18.65 8.13 -17.55
N VAL A 113 -18.82 9.38 -18.04
CA VAL A 113 -20.13 10.00 -18.30
C VAL A 113 -20.74 9.58 -19.67
N ASN A 114 -20.05 8.77 -20.49
CA ASN A 114 -20.51 8.43 -21.84
C ASN A 114 -20.87 6.95 -22.10
N VAL A 115 -21.01 6.11 -21.06
CA VAL A 115 -21.15 4.64 -21.27
C VAL A 115 -22.53 4.08 -20.88
N ASP A 116 -23.43 4.86 -20.27
CA ASP A 116 -24.71 4.31 -19.75
C ASP A 116 -25.98 4.55 -20.60
N ASP A 117 -25.90 5.18 -21.79
CA ASP A 117 -27.11 5.49 -22.59
C ASP A 117 -27.33 4.65 -23.87
N THR A 118 -26.55 3.59 -24.14
CA THR A 118 -26.72 2.77 -25.37
C THR A 118 -27.41 1.42 -25.18
N LYS A 119 -28.02 1.14 -24.03
CA LYS A 119 -28.90 -0.05 -23.86
C LYS A 119 -30.37 0.34 -23.84
N GLY A 120 -30.85 0.83 -24.98
CA GLY A 120 -32.27 0.99 -25.29
C GLY A 120 -32.58 0.43 -26.68
N GLY A 121 -33.30 -0.68 -26.72
CA GLY A 121 -34.12 -1.11 -27.86
C GLY A 121 -33.44 -1.99 -28.91
N PHE A 122 -33.69 -3.30 -28.82
CA PHE A 122 -34.35 -4.09 -29.87
C PHE A 122 -35.06 -5.29 -29.22
#